data_AF-A0A3S3RDK0-F1
#
_entry.id   AF-A0A3S3RDK0-F1
#
_cell.length_a   1.000
_cell.length_b   1.000
_cell.length_c   1.000
_cell.angle_alpha   90.00
_cell.angle_beta   90.00
_cell.angle_gamma   90.00
#
_symmetry.space_group_name_H-M   'P 1'
#
loop_
_entity.id
_entity.type
_entity.pdbx_description
1 polymer ?
#
loop_
_entity_poly.entity_id
_entity_poly.type
_entity_poly.pdbx_seq_one_letter_code
_entity_poly.pdbx_strand_id
1 'polypeptide(L)'
;MNNHNNIGAFSLYFSFFILLLIAYIPSFQGDWHFDDLPNILENTPLHLTELTPQSLKRTFFAYPESEGTFLRPVSNLSFALNWFFHQEKVFGYHLVNFFIHFLTTVFLFKSCLLLL
;
A
#
# COMPACT_ATOMS: atom_id res chain seq x y z
N MET A 1 15.72 8.51 -32.93
CA MET A 1 14.87 9.47 -32.18
C MET A 1 14.19 8.89 -30.92
N ASN A 2 14.08 7.56 -30.73
CA ASN A 2 13.41 6.98 -29.55
C ASN A 2 14.20 7.04 -28.22
N ASN A 3 15.52 7.10 -28.25
CA ASN A 3 16.33 6.96 -27.03
C ASN A 3 16.26 8.19 -26.10
N HIS A 4 16.20 9.42 -26.67
CA HIS A 4 16.15 10.64 -25.86
C HIS A 4 14.82 10.80 -25.11
N ASN A 5 13.70 10.40 -25.72
CA ASN A 5 12.38 10.45 -25.08
C ASN A 5 12.28 9.46 -23.91
N ASN A 6 12.90 8.27 -24.05
CA ASN A 6 12.95 7.27 -22.98
C ASN A 6 13.80 7.73 -21.80
N ILE A 7 14.94 8.40 -22.06
CA ILE A 7 15.79 8.98 -21.02
C ILE A 7 15.04 10.08 -20.25
N GLY A 8 14.30 10.95 -20.97
CA GLY A 8 13.48 11.99 -20.33
C GLY A 8 12.38 11.43 -19.42
N ALA A 9 11.64 10.42 -19.90
CA ALA A 9 10.60 9.75 -19.11
C ALA A 9 11.17 9.06 -17.86
N PHE A 10 12.31 8.36 -18.01
CA PHE A 10 13.00 7.73 -16.88
C PHE A 10 13.41 8.76 -15.82
N SER A 11 14.08 9.85 -16.23
CA SER A 11 14.49 10.93 -15.33
C SER A 11 13.32 11.58 -14.60
N LEU A 12 12.17 11.72 -15.28
CA LEU A 12 10.95 12.24 -14.67
C LEU A 12 10.40 11.30 -13.58
N TYR A 13 10.23 10.01 -13.88
CA TYR A 13 9.73 9.05 -12.89
C TYR A 13 10.70 8.88 -11.71
N PHE A 14 12.00 8.93 -11.97
CA PHE A 14 13.01 8.95 -10.93
C PHE A 14 12.88 10.18 -10.03
N SER A 15 12.60 11.35 -10.61
CA SER A 15 12.38 12.58 -9.83
C SER A 15 11.14 12.47 -8.93
N PHE A 16 10.04 11.88 -9.44
CA PHE A 16 8.86 11.60 -8.60
C PHE A 16 9.19 10.65 -7.45
N PHE A 17 9.97 9.60 -7.71
CA PHE A 17 10.40 8.66 -6.69
C PHE A 17 11.20 9.37 -5.58
N ILE A 18 12.19 10.18 -5.95
CA ILE A 18 13.04 10.90 -4.98
C ILE A 18 12.23 11.91 -4.16
N LEU A 19 11.36 12.70 -4.81
CA LEU A 19 10.52 13.67 -4.10
C LEU A 19 9.57 12.98 -3.12
N LEU A 20 8.93 11.89 -3.55
CA LEU A 20 8.06 11.11 -2.68
C LEU A 20 8.85 10.48 -1.54
N LEU A 21 10.05 9.94 -1.81
CA LEU A 21 10.90 9.34 -0.78
C LEU A 21 11.26 10.37 0.30
N ILE A 22 11.69 11.57 -0.10
CA ILE A 22 12.01 12.66 0.84
C ILE A 22 10.80 12.99 1.72
N ALA A 23 9.61 13.10 1.13
CA ALA A 23 8.38 13.39 1.87
C ALA A 23 7.97 12.23 2.81
N TYR A 24 8.27 10.98 2.44
CA TYR A 24 7.87 9.78 3.17
C TYR A 24 8.87 9.31 4.22
N ILE A 25 10.14 9.76 4.16
CA ILE A 25 11.22 9.37 5.09
C ILE A 25 10.78 9.39 6.56
N PRO A 26 10.13 10.44 7.07
CA PRO A 26 9.73 10.49 8.47
C PRO A 26 8.76 9.37 8.86
N SER A 27 7.93 8.91 7.93
CA SER A 27 6.95 7.85 8.17
C SER A 27 7.61 6.51 8.50
N PHE A 28 8.81 6.21 7.97
CA PHE A 28 9.48 4.93 8.23
C PHE A 28 9.94 4.74 9.68
N GLN A 29 9.97 5.82 10.46
CA GLN A 29 10.28 5.82 11.88
C GLN A 29 9.01 6.02 12.74
N GLY A 30 7.83 6.04 12.12
CA GLY A 30 6.55 6.17 12.80
C GLY A 30 6.11 4.86 13.46
N ASP A 31 5.27 5.00 14.48
CA ASP A 31 4.60 3.90 15.16
C ASP A 31 3.13 3.80 14.72
N TRP A 32 2.44 2.75 15.17
CA TRP A 32 0.99 2.61 15.02
C TRP A 32 0.24 3.78 15.65
N HIS A 33 -0.68 4.40 14.91
CA HIS A 33 -1.46 5.54 15.39
C HIS A 33 -2.92 5.47 14.96
N PHE A 34 -3.82 5.99 15.81
CA PHE A 34 -5.24 6.20 15.52
C PHE A 34 -5.94 4.96 14.95
N ASP A 35 -6.28 4.99 13.67
CA ASP A 35 -7.06 3.99 12.98
C ASP A 35 -6.25 2.73 12.66
N ASP A 36 -4.91 2.76 12.75
CA ASP A 36 -4.08 1.57 12.62
C ASP A 36 -4.43 0.49 13.65
N LEU A 37 -4.74 0.90 14.88
CA LEU A 37 -5.06 0.01 15.99
C LEU A 37 -6.27 -0.88 15.66
N PRO A 38 -7.49 -0.33 15.45
CA PRO A 38 -8.65 -1.14 15.14
C PRO A 38 -8.58 -1.77 13.74
N ASN A 39 -7.91 -1.14 12.76
CA ASN A 39 -7.89 -1.67 11.39
C ASN A 39 -6.88 -2.79 11.17
N ILE A 40 -5.80 -2.85 11.95
CA ILE A 40 -4.67 -3.77 11.68
C ILE A 40 -4.34 -4.61 12.92
N LEU A 41 -4.01 -3.96 14.04
CA LEU A 41 -3.53 -4.68 15.23
C LEU A 41 -4.63 -5.49 15.92
N GLU A 42 -5.81 -4.90 16.07
CA GLU A 42 -6.96 -5.54 16.74
C GLU A 42 -7.80 -6.39 15.76
N ASN A 43 -7.60 -6.22 14.45
CA ASN A 43 -8.36 -6.88 13.40
C ASN A 43 -7.86 -8.31 13.11
N THR A 44 -8.15 -9.22 14.04
CA THR A 44 -7.67 -10.62 13.98
C THR A 44 -7.96 -11.37 12.67
N PRO A 45 -9.05 -11.12 11.90
CA PRO A 45 -9.22 -11.73 10.58
C PRO A 45 -8.08 -11.46 9.58
N LEU A 46 -7.33 -10.36 9.73
CA LEU A 46 -6.17 -10.00 8.91
C LEU A 46 -4.90 -10.77 9.27
N HIS A 47 -4.87 -11.44 10.43
CA HIS A 47 -3.68 -12.08 10.96
C HIS A 47 -3.41 -13.43 10.29
N LEU A 48 -3.05 -13.39 9.00
CA LEU A 48 -2.82 -14.58 8.19
C LEU A 48 -1.60 -15.38 8.66
N THR A 49 -1.78 -16.70 8.77
CA THR A 49 -0.70 -17.68 9.00
C THR A 49 -0.40 -18.53 7.76
N GLU A 50 -1.29 -18.51 6.77
CA GLU A 50 -1.19 -19.24 5.52
C GLU A 50 -1.81 -18.45 4.36
N LEU A 51 -1.32 -18.68 3.14
CA LEU A 51 -1.79 -18.03 1.92
C LEU A 51 -2.65 -19.00 1.08
N THR A 52 -3.76 -19.46 1.66
CA THR A 52 -4.73 -20.30 0.95
C THR A 52 -5.80 -19.43 0.30
N PRO A 53 -6.45 -19.87 -0.80
CA PRO A 53 -7.55 -19.11 -1.41
C PRO A 53 -8.66 -18.76 -0.42
N GLN A 54 -8.93 -19.65 0.53
CA GLN A 54 -9.90 -19.46 1.61
C GLN A 54 -9.44 -18.39 2.60
N SER A 55 -8.18 -18.43 3.06
CA SER A 55 -7.63 -17.44 3.99
C SER A 55 -7.61 -16.04 3.35
N LEU A 56 -7.19 -15.93 2.10
CA LEU A 56 -7.18 -14.68 1.34
C LEU A 56 -8.60 -14.13 1.15
N LYS A 57 -9.56 -14.98 0.78
CA LYS A 57 -10.96 -14.55 0.62
C LYS A 57 -11.57 -14.01 1.91
N ARG A 58 -11.23 -14.60 3.07
CA ARG A 58 -11.73 -14.12 4.38
C ARG A 58 -11.34 -12.67 4.65
N THR A 59 -10.14 -12.25 4.24
CA THR A 59 -9.64 -10.88 4.44
C THR A 59 -10.54 -9.83 3.79
N PHE A 60 -11.26 -10.17 2.72
CA PHE A 60 -12.13 -9.23 2.02
C PHE A 60 -13.33 -8.78 2.86
N PHE A 61 -13.61 -9.49 3.95
CA PHE A 61 -14.72 -9.26 4.87
C PHE A 61 -14.24 -8.84 6.27
N ALA A 62 -12.97 -8.48 6.42
CA ALA A 62 -12.32 -8.11 7.68
C ALA A 62 -12.54 -6.64 8.04
N TYR A 63 -13.78 -6.16 8.04
CA TYR A 63 -14.08 -4.79 8.48
C TYR A 63 -14.14 -4.74 10.02
N PRO A 64 -13.37 -3.88 10.70
CA PRO A 64 -13.22 -3.91 12.15
C PRO A 64 -14.53 -3.72 12.93
N GLU A 65 -15.42 -2.86 12.46
CA GLU A 65 -16.66 -2.53 13.18
C GLU A 65 -17.80 -3.51 12.88
N SER A 66 -17.66 -4.35 11.85
CA SER A 66 -18.71 -5.28 11.42
C SER A 66 -18.08 -6.42 10.60
N GLU A 67 -17.54 -7.42 11.29
CA GLU A 67 -16.95 -8.60 10.67
C GLU A 67 -17.96 -9.29 9.74
N GLY A 68 -17.50 -9.76 8.58
CA GLY A 68 -18.38 -10.32 7.54
C GLY A 68 -18.88 -9.28 6.53
N THR A 69 -18.59 -7.99 6.73
CA THR A 69 -18.93 -6.92 5.80
C THR A 69 -17.89 -6.79 4.68
N PHE A 70 -18.32 -6.83 3.43
CA PHE A 70 -17.46 -6.60 2.27
C PHE A 70 -17.16 -5.10 2.09
N LEU A 71 -16.24 -4.59 2.91
CA LEU A 71 -15.84 -3.18 2.90
C LEU A 71 -14.31 -3.06 2.88
N ARG A 72 -13.80 -2.22 1.98
CA ARG A 72 -12.35 -2.02 1.72
C ARG A 72 -11.57 -3.32 1.45
N PRO A 73 -12.08 -4.24 0.60
CA PRO A 73 -11.48 -5.57 0.41
C PRO A 73 -10.03 -5.53 -0.07
N VAL A 74 -9.65 -4.55 -0.90
CA VAL A 74 -8.29 -4.37 -1.40
C VAL A 74 -7.34 -3.90 -0.29
N SER A 75 -7.77 -2.94 0.54
CA SER A 75 -6.99 -2.47 1.68
C SER A 75 -6.79 -3.58 2.71
N ASN A 76 -7.87 -4.30 3.04
CA ASN A 76 -7.80 -5.42 3.99
C ASN A 76 -6.87 -6.52 3.47
N LEU A 77 -6.93 -6.87 2.19
CA LEU A 77 -5.99 -7.82 1.60
C LEU A 77 -4.54 -7.33 1.73
N SER A 78 -4.28 -6.05 1.42
CA SER A 78 -2.94 -5.46 1.56
C SER A 78 -2.43 -5.52 3.01
N PHE A 79 -3.29 -5.19 3.99
CA PHE A 79 -2.94 -5.27 5.41
C PHE A 79 -2.70 -6.70 5.88
N ALA A 80 -3.51 -7.65 5.41
CA ALA A 80 -3.36 -9.07 5.74
C ALA A 80 -2.06 -9.67 5.16
N LEU A 81 -1.69 -9.29 3.94
CA LEU A 81 -0.41 -9.67 3.35
C LEU A 81 0.75 -9.01 4.08
N ASN A 82 0.63 -7.73 4.48
CA ASN A 82 1.63 -7.09 5.33
C ASN A 82 1.79 -7.84 6.66
N TRP A 83 0.70 -8.24 7.29
CA TRP A 83 0.75 -9.02 8.53
C TRP A 83 1.46 -10.35 8.32
N PHE A 84 1.14 -11.07 7.25
CA PHE A 84 1.78 -12.35 6.94
C PHE A 84 3.32 -12.25 6.86
N PHE A 85 3.86 -11.18 6.26
CA PHE A 85 5.31 -11.00 6.10
C PHE A 85 6.00 -10.25 7.24
N HIS A 86 5.31 -9.29 7.87
CA HIS A 86 5.92 -8.32 8.79
C HIS A 86 5.31 -8.31 10.18
N GLN A 87 4.12 -8.91 10.38
CA GLN A 87 3.38 -8.91 11.64
C GLN A 87 3.26 -7.49 12.21
N GLU A 88 3.64 -7.24 13.46
CA GLU A 88 3.50 -5.92 14.10
C GLU A 88 4.58 -4.90 13.67
N LYS A 89 5.47 -5.24 12.72
CA LYS A 89 6.56 -4.34 12.28
C LYS A 89 6.02 -3.27 11.32
N VAL A 90 5.70 -2.10 11.86
CA VAL A 90 5.15 -0.90 11.16
C VAL A 90 5.92 -0.56 9.87
N PHE A 91 7.25 -0.68 9.89
CA PHE A 91 8.11 -0.37 8.74
C PHE A 91 7.65 -1.06 7.45
N GLY A 92 7.22 -2.33 7.51
CA GLY A 92 6.76 -3.08 6.34
C GLY A 92 5.50 -2.45 5.70
N TYR A 93 4.58 -1.97 6.53
CA TYR A 93 3.36 -1.32 6.10
C TYR A 93 3.66 0.02 5.43
N HIS A 94 4.55 0.82 6.02
CA HIS A 94 5.01 2.08 5.43
C HIS A 94 5.75 1.84 4.10
N LEU A 95 6.52 0.76 3.97
CA LEU A 95 7.19 0.41 2.72
C LEU A 95 6.19 0.07 1.61
N VAL A 96 5.17 -0.75 1.92
CA VAL A 96 4.12 -1.08 0.96
C VAL A 96 3.31 0.17 0.58
N ASN A 97 2.94 1.00 1.55
CA ASN A 97 2.22 2.25 1.31
C ASN A 97 3.03 3.21 0.43
N PHE A 98 4.33 3.36 0.66
CA PHE A 98 5.21 4.16 -0.18
C PHE A 98 5.17 3.72 -1.65
N PHE A 99 5.24 2.41 -1.92
CA PHE A 99 5.13 1.90 -3.30
C PHE A 99 3.74 2.09 -3.90
N ILE A 100 2.67 1.93 -3.12
CA ILE A 100 1.32 2.25 -3.57
C ILE A 100 1.23 3.72 -3.99
N HIS A 101 1.69 4.64 -3.14
CA HIS A 101 1.71 6.07 -3.46
C HIS A 101 2.53 6.37 -4.72
N PHE A 102 3.72 5.77 -4.86
CA PHE A 102 4.55 5.96 -6.05
C PHE A 102 3.84 5.50 -7.33
N LEU A 103 3.25 4.30 -7.32
CA LEU A 103 2.50 3.78 -8.46
C LEU A 103 1.28 4.65 -8.77
N THR A 104 0.55 5.10 -7.75
CA THR A 104 -0.57 6.03 -7.92
C THR A 104 -0.12 7.35 -8.54
N THR A 105 1.00 7.93 -8.12
CA THR A 105 1.57 9.15 -8.73
C THR A 105 1.88 8.94 -10.22
N VAL A 106 2.54 7.84 -10.56
CA VAL A 106 2.87 7.51 -11.96
C VAL A 106 1.60 7.33 -12.80
N PHE A 107 0.62 6.58 -12.30
CA PHE A 107 -0.64 6.36 -13.01
C PHE A 107 -1.46 7.62 -13.16
N LEU A 108 -1.59 8.43 -12.11
CA LEU A 108 -2.31 9.70 -12.16
C LEU A 108 -1.69 10.63 -13.21
N PHE A 109 -0.37 10.80 -13.19
CA PHE A 109 0.33 11.64 -14.16
C PHE A 109 0.10 11.15 -15.60
N LYS A 110 0.22 9.84 -15.85
CA LYS A 110 -0.02 9.26 -17.18
C LYS A 110 -1.47 9.42 -17.62
N SER A 111 -2.44 9.23 -16.73
CA SER A 111 -3.85 9.40 -17.03
C SER A 111 -4.16 10.85 -17.39
N CYS A 112 -3.62 11.83 -16.66
CA CYS A 112 -3.75 13.23 -17.01
C CYS A 112 -3.14 13.53 -18.39
N LEU A 113 -1.95 13.02 -18.70
CA LEU A 113 -1.31 13.21 -20.00
C LEU A 113 -2.11 12.57 -21.14
N LEU A 114 -2.77 11.44 -20.91
CA LEU A 114 -3.59 10.76 -21.92
C LEU A 114 -4.92 11.48 -22.20
N LEU A 115 -5.45 12.20 -21.20
CA LEU A 115 -6.73 12.90 -21.28
C LEU A 115 -6.61 14.35 -21.77
N LEU A 116 -5.39 14.89 -21.87
CA LEU A 116 -5.08 16.23 -22.39
C LEU A 116 -4.63 16.14 -23.86
#